data_AF-A0A7Z9FA47-F1
#
_entry.id   AF-A0A7Z9FA47-F1
#
_cell.length_a   1.000
_cell.length_b   1.000
_cell.length_c   1.000
_cell.angle_alpha   90.00
_cell.angle_beta   90.00
_cell.angle_gamma   90.00
#
_symmetry.space_group_name_H-M   'P 1'
#
loop_
_entity.id
_entity.type
_entity.pdbx_description
1 polymer ?
#
loop_
_entity_poly.entity_id
_entity_poly.type
_entity_poly.pdbx_seq_one_letter_code
_entity_poly.pdbx_strand_id
1 'polypeptide(L)'
;SATVAPAEPLEVQVTTDGTIRLNGLRLSLGQLSTEIAARIKGDQESSVTIKADAEVPVQVLVQIMDQLQSAGVDNLRLATPEAS
;
A
#
# COMPACT_ATOMS: atom_id res chain seq x y z
N SER A 1 31.03 -3.90 -7.20
CA SER A 1 29.62 -3.77 -7.63
C SER A 1 28.73 -4.06 -6.44
N ALA A 2 27.99 -3.06 -5.94
CA ALA A 2 27.01 -3.30 -4.89
C ALA A 2 25.75 -3.87 -5.55
N THR A 3 25.40 -5.11 -5.21
CA THR A 3 24.11 -5.70 -5.59
C THR A 3 23.04 -4.99 -4.76
N VAL A 4 22.30 -4.07 -5.38
CA VAL A 4 21.03 -3.59 -4.79
C VAL A 4 20.10 -4.79 -4.81
N ALA A 5 19.78 -5.32 -3.63
CA ALA A 5 18.72 -6.32 -3.52
C ALA A 5 17.44 -5.69 -4.09
N PRO A 6 16.68 -6.41 -4.93
CA PRO A 6 15.43 -5.87 -5.45
C PRO A 6 14.54 -5.46 -4.28
N ALA A 7 14.04 -4.22 -4.30
CA ALA A 7 13.10 -3.75 -3.30
C ALA A 7 11.90 -4.70 -3.28
N GLU A 8 11.58 -5.26 -2.12
CA GLU A 8 10.41 -6.12 -1.97
C GLU A 8 9.14 -5.31 -2.32
N PRO A 9 8.27 -5.84 -3.19
CA PRO A 9 7.06 -5.11 -3.57
C PRO A 9 6.20 -4.82 -2.34
N LEU A 10 5.81 -3.56 -2.17
CA LEU A 10 4.96 -3.15 -1.06
C LEU A 10 3.51 -3.52 -1.38
N GLU A 11 2.93 -4.44 -0.60
CA GLU A 11 1.52 -4.81 -0.73
C GLU A 11 0.72 -4.28 0.44
N VAL A 12 -0.32 -3.49 0.15
CA VAL A 12 -1.29 -3.00 1.12
C VAL A 12 -2.59 -3.75 0.91
N GLN A 13 -3.01 -4.55 1.88
CA GLN A 13 -4.32 -5.20 1.87
C GLN A 13 -5.32 -4.39 2.70
N VAL A 14 -6.52 -4.22 2.17
CA VAL A 14 -7.62 -3.48 2.78
C VAL A 14 -8.84 -4.38 2.77
N THR A 15 -9.35 -4.70 3.95
CA THR A 15 -10.57 -5.51 4.07
C THR A 15 -11.78 -4.63 4.33
N THR A 16 -12.98 -5.15 4.08
CA THR A 16 -14.26 -4.47 4.35
C THR A 16 -14.44 -4.04 5.80
N ASP A 17 -13.88 -4.81 6.74
CA ASP A 17 -13.86 -4.48 8.18
C ASP A 17 -12.94 -3.27 8.53
N GLY A 18 -12.27 -2.68 7.54
CA GLY A 18 -11.34 -1.56 7.74
C GLY A 18 -9.97 -1.99 8.25
N THR A 19 -9.69 -3.31 8.30
CA THR A 19 -8.35 -3.81 8.62
C THR A 19 -7.40 -3.51 7.46
N ILE A 20 -6.27 -2.88 7.80
CA ILE A 20 -5.18 -2.62 6.87
C ILE A 20 -4.02 -3.55 7.20
N ARG A 21 -3.42 -4.15 6.17
CA ARG A 21 -2.19 -4.92 6.32
C ARG A 21 -1.14 -4.47 5.32
N LEU A 22 0.12 -4.34 5.76
CA LEU A 22 1.26 -4.07 4.90
C LEU A 22 2.16 -5.30 4.86
N ASN A 23 2.27 -5.97 3.71
CA ASN A 23 3.03 -7.22 3.58
C ASN A 23 2.65 -8.25 4.67
N GLY A 24 1.35 -8.39 4.95
CA GLY A 24 0.81 -9.28 5.98
C GLY A 24 0.82 -8.74 7.41
N LEU A 25 1.55 -7.66 7.69
CA LEU A 25 1.58 -7.01 9.01
C LEU A 25 0.32 -6.16 9.20
N ARG A 26 -0.50 -6.46 10.20
CA ARG A 26 -1.68 -5.64 10.55
C ARG A 26 -1.24 -4.30 11.11
N LEU A 27 -1.70 -3.21 10.50
CA LEU A 27 -1.36 -1.84 10.88
C LEU A 27 -2.63 -0.98 10.97
N SER A 28 -2.56 0.09 11.75
CA SER A 28 -3.54 1.18 11.70
C SER A 28 -3.19 2.16 10.57
N LEU A 29 -4.15 2.97 10.12
CA LEU A 29 -3.93 3.94 9.04
C LEU A 29 -2.75 4.90 9.31
N GLY A 30 -2.59 5.39 10.55
CA GLY A 30 -1.45 6.25 10.90
C GLY A 30 -0.10 5.52 10.93
N GLN A 31 -0.09 4.22 11.24
CA GLN A 31 1.12 3.39 11.20
C GLN A 31 1.50 3.06 9.75
N LEU A 32 0.51 2.83 8.88
CA LEU A 32 0.72 2.55 7.46
C LEU A 32 1.58 3.64 6.81
N SER A 33 1.22 4.91 6.98
CA SER A 33 1.96 6.05 6.40
C SER A 33 3.42 6.06 6.85
N THR A 34 3.66 5.83 8.14
CA THR A 34 5.01 5.83 8.72
C THR A 34 5.84 4.67 8.19
N GLU A 35 5.27 3.47 8.14
CA GLU A 35 5.94 2.26 7.63
C GLU A 35 6.22 2.35 6.13
N ILE A 36 5.27 2.85 5.34
CA ILE A 36 5.44 3.10 3.91
C ILE A 36 6.57 4.10 3.70
N ALA A 37 6.52 5.27 4.35
CA ALA A 37 7.53 6.31 4.23
C ALA A 37 8.93 5.79 4.61
N ALA A 38 9.02 4.94 5.64
CA ALA A 38 10.28 4.33 6.05
C ALA A 38 10.83 3.33 5.01
N ARG A 39 9.95 2.57 4.33
CA ARG A 39 10.35 1.55 3.35
C ARG A 39 10.67 2.11 1.97
N ILE A 40 10.01 3.19 1.55
CA ILE A 40 10.32 3.88 0.28
C ILE A 40 11.48 4.88 0.44
N LYS A 41 11.95 5.14 1.66
CA LYS A 41 13.04 6.09 1.92
C LYS A 41 14.35 5.58 1.32
N GLY A 42 14.69 6.12 0.15
CA GLY A 42 15.90 5.76 -0.60
C GLY A 42 15.62 4.97 -1.87
N ASP A 43 14.37 4.61 -2.15
CA ASP A 43 13.96 3.85 -3.33
C ASP A 43 12.73 4.51 -3.97
N GLN A 44 12.97 5.44 -4.91
CA GLN A 44 11.92 6.18 -5.60
C GLN A 44 11.13 5.33 -6.62
N GLU A 45 11.60 4.12 -6.93
CA GLU A 45 10.93 3.19 -7.84
C GLU A 45 10.00 2.21 -7.11
N SER A 46 9.90 2.30 -5.78
CA SER A 46 9.05 1.46 -4.96
C SER A 46 7.59 1.60 -5.34
N SER A 47 7.08 0.62 -6.08
CA SER A 47 5.66 0.53 -6.42
C SER A 47 4.88 -0.10 -5.26
N VAL A 48 3.77 0.52 -4.87
CA VAL A 48 2.85 -0.02 -3.87
C VAL A 48 1.62 -0.58 -4.58
N THR A 49 1.31 -1.85 -4.31
CA THR A 49 0.08 -2.49 -4.78
C THR A 49 -0.95 -2.50 -3.67
N ILE A 50 -2.11 -1.90 -3.92
CA ILE A 50 -3.26 -1.93 -3.03
C ILE A 50 -4.17 -3.06 -3.47
N LYS A 51 -4.36 -4.04 -2.59
CA LYS A 51 -5.39 -5.08 -2.70
C LYS A 51 -6.54 -4.73 -1.79
N ALA A 52 -7.72 -4.53 -2.36
CA ALA A 52 -8.92 -4.25 -1.57
C ALA A 52 -10.00 -5.25 -1.91
N ASP A 53 -10.77 -5.70 -0.92
CA ASP A 53 -11.94 -6.54 -1.18
C ASP A 53 -12.95 -5.82 -2.08
N ALA A 54 -13.73 -6.57 -2.87
CA ALA A 54 -14.68 -6.01 -3.84
C ALA A 54 -15.77 -5.12 -3.21
N GLU A 55 -16.09 -5.37 -1.95
CA GLU A 55 -17.10 -4.64 -1.19
C GLU A 55 -16.54 -3.39 -0.48
N VAL A 56 -15.22 -3.13 -0.55
CA VAL A 56 -14.63 -1.92 0.03
C VAL A 56 -15.16 -0.70 -0.71
N PRO A 57 -15.72 0.30 -0.01
CA PRO A 57 -16.22 1.50 -0.65
C PRO A 57 -15.11 2.25 -1.40
N VAL A 58 -15.39 2.70 -2.62
CA VAL A 58 -14.45 3.49 -3.44
C VAL A 58 -13.90 4.70 -2.67
N GLN A 59 -14.72 5.32 -1.82
CA GLN A 59 -14.28 6.45 -1.00
C GLN A 59 -13.16 6.07 -0.03
N VAL A 60 -13.20 4.87 0.57
CA VAL A 60 -12.14 4.35 1.45
C VAL A 60 -10.87 4.10 0.65
N LEU A 61 -11.00 3.50 -0.54
CA LEU A 61 -9.90 3.31 -1.48
C LEU A 61 -9.20 4.63 -1.82
N VAL A 62 -9.96 5.67 -2.17
CA VAL A 62 -9.42 7.01 -2.47
C VAL A 62 -8.69 7.60 -1.26
N GLN A 63 -9.24 7.47 -0.04
CA GLN A 63 -8.55 7.95 1.16
C GLN A 63 -7.21 7.25 1.41
N ILE A 64 -7.15 5.94 1.15
CA ILE A 64 -5.89 5.18 1.28
C ILE A 64 -4.89 5.62 0.21
N MET A 65 -5.34 5.83 -1.02
CA MET A 65 -4.48 6.33 -2.10
C MET A 65 -3.89 7.71 -1.77
N ASP A 66 -4.71 8.64 -1.27
CA ASP A 66 -4.28 9.97 -0.83
C ASP A 66 -3.24 9.90 0.31
N GLN A 67 -3.48 9.00 1.27
CA GLN A 67 -2.58 8.77 2.39
C GLN A 67 -1.22 8.19 1.96
N LEU A 68 -1.22 7.28 0.97
CA LEU A 68 0.01 6.71 0.40
C LEU A 68 0.77 7.75 -0.43
N GLN A 69 0.06 8.56 -1.22
CA GLN A 69 0.67 9.66 -1.97
C GLN A 69 1.29 10.70 -1.03
N SER A 70 0.61 11.07 0.05
CA SER A 70 1.14 11.95 1.10
C SER A 70 2.36 11.37 1.83
N ALA A 71 2.51 10.04 1.84
CA ALA A 71 3.70 9.37 2.37
C ALA A 71 4.88 9.36 1.39
N GLY A 72 4.70 9.84 0.16
CA GLY A 72 5.74 9.91 -0.88
C GLY A 72 5.71 8.77 -1.90
N VAL A 73 4.60 8.04 -2.00
CA VAL A 73 4.45 6.98 -3.01
C VAL A 73 4.01 7.57 -4.35
N ASP A 74 4.88 7.49 -5.35
CA ASP A 74 4.57 7.94 -6.71
C ASP A 74 3.91 6.85 -7.58
N ASN A 75 4.23 5.58 -7.33
CA ASN A 75 3.79 4.45 -8.15
C ASN A 75 2.77 3.58 -7.39
N LEU A 76 1.48 3.80 -7.65
CA LEU A 76 0.37 3.04 -7.07
C LEU A 76 -0.26 2.10 -8.09
N ARG A 77 -0.50 0.85 -7.69
CA ARG A 77 -1.28 -0.13 -8.47
C ARG A 77 -2.48 -0.57 -7.66
N LEU A 78 -3.66 -0.59 -8.28
CA LEU A 78 -4.86 -1.15 -7.67
C LEU A 78 -5.09 -2.56 -8.19
N ALA A 79 -5.26 -3.51 -7.29
CA ALA A 79 -5.64 -4.88 -7.58
C ALA A 79 -6.91 -5.23 -6.80
N THR A 80 -8.07 -5.09 -7.44
CA THR A 80 -9.33 -5.59 -6.90
C THR A 80 -9.50 -7.05 -7.29
N PRO A 81 -9.98 -7.94 -6.38
CA PRO A 81 -10.38 -9.27 -6.79
C PRO A 81 -11.43 -9.13 -7.89
N GLU A 82 -11.35 -9.98 -8.92
CA GLU A 82 -12.34 -9.98 -9.99
C GLU A 82 -13.73 -10.18 -9.35
N ALA A 83 -14.66 -9.26 -9.64
CA ALA A 83 -16.05 -9.45 -9.29
C ALA A 83 -16.53 -10.69 -10.07
N SER A 84 -16.65 -11.82 -9.39
CA SER A 84 -17.20 -13.06 -9.95
C SER A 84 -18.69 -12.93 -10.20
#